data_AF-A0A2I0WX57-F1
#
_entry.id   AF-A0A2I0WX57-F1
#
_cell.length_a   1.000
_cell.length_b   1.000
_cell.length_c   1.000
_cell.angle_alpha   90.00
_cell.angle_beta   90.00
_cell.angle_gamma   90.00
#
_symmetry.space_group_name_H-M   'P 1'
#
loop_
_entity.id
_entity.type
_entity.pdbx_description
1 polymer ?
#
loop_
_entity_poly.entity_id
_entity_poly.type
_entity_poly.pdbx_seq_one_letter_code
_entity_poly.pdbx_strand_id
1 'polypeptide(L)'
;MASKALFSLLLPLALFASAVLGESDVTCEKLDRATCAFAVSSSGHRCVLEKHLGGDNRAENYSCRSSGVEAAGRFSGWIETDECVKACGLSRETLGISSDSLLDQQFMRQLCSPECYRGCPNVVELYFNLAAGEGVFLPNSCGRNGGSSRREMAEIKSSGEVKAAPGPWVSFIALPPTSPEKLSAYNNGEALPPL
;
A
#
# COMPACT_ATOMS: atom_id res chain seq x y z
N MET A 1 -31.45 10.98 -53.07
CA MET A 1 -31.38 11.92 -51.95
C MET A 1 -31.10 11.14 -50.67
N ALA A 2 -29.87 10.67 -50.45
CA ALA A 2 -29.53 9.85 -49.26
C ALA A 2 -28.15 10.19 -48.69
N SER A 3 -27.26 10.76 -49.51
CA SER A 3 -25.91 11.17 -49.07
C SER A 3 -25.89 12.41 -48.18
N LYS A 4 -26.86 13.34 -48.32
CA LYS A 4 -26.89 14.59 -47.54
C LYS A 4 -27.27 14.39 -46.06
N ALA A 5 -28.05 13.35 -45.76
CA ALA A 5 -28.49 13.07 -44.38
C ALA A 5 -27.36 12.46 -43.52
N LEU A 6 -26.43 11.73 -44.14
CA LEU A 6 -25.29 11.12 -43.45
C LEU A 6 -24.25 12.18 -43.01
N PHE A 7 -23.99 13.19 -43.85
CA PHE A 7 -23.07 14.29 -43.50
C PHE A 7 -23.63 15.21 -42.41
N SER A 8 -24.96 15.39 -42.33
CA SER A 8 -25.58 16.24 -41.30
C SER A 8 -25.61 15.60 -39.90
N LEU A 9 -25.51 14.27 -39.79
CA LEU A 9 -25.52 13.58 -38.49
C LEU A 9 -24.11 13.36 -37.91
N LEU A 10 -23.07 13.36 -38.75
CA LEU A 10 -21.68 13.17 -38.34
C LEU A 10 -21.03 14.44 -37.75
N LEU A 11 -21.49 15.62 -38.17
CA LEU A 11 -20.93 16.91 -37.73
C LEU A 11 -21.22 17.27 -36.26
N PRO A 12 -22.43 17.04 -35.68
CA PRO A 12 -22.63 17.27 -34.25
C PRO A 12 -21.96 16.20 -33.38
N LEU A 13 -21.80 14.96 -33.86
CA LEU A 13 -21.17 13.89 -33.08
C LEU A 13 -19.66 14.10 -32.87
N ALA A 14 -18.98 14.73 -33.83
CA ALA A 14 -17.57 15.11 -33.70
C ALA A 14 -17.35 16.29 -32.74
N LEU A 15 -18.31 17.20 -32.61
CA LEU A 15 -18.22 18.39 -31.74
C LEU A 15 -18.40 18.06 -30.24
N PHE A 16 -19.09 16.96 -29.91
CA PHE A 16 -19.14 16.48 -28.52
C PHE A 16 -17.87 15.73 -28.09
N ALA A 17 -17.01 15.31 -29.03
CA ALA A 17 -15.81 14.56 -28.71
C ALA A 17 -14.60 15.43 -28.30
N SER A 18 -14.66 16.76 -28.49
CA SER A 18 -13.52 17.66 -28.24
C SER A 18 -13.66 18.55 -26.99
N ALA A 19 -14.61 18.27 -26.09
CA ALA A 19 -14.96 19.18 -25.00
C ALA A 19 -14.40 18.83 -23.60
N VAL A 20 -13.50 17.85 -23.45
CA VAL A 20 -12.85 17.56 -22.15
C VAL A 20 -11.35 17.35 -22.33
N LEU A 21 -10.64 18.42 -22.70
CA LEU A 21 -9.23 18.60 -22.35
C LEU A 21 -9.09 20.04 -21.87
N GLY A 22 -9.85 20.39 -20.83
CA GLY A 22 -9.49 21.54 -20.02
C GLY A 22 -8.31 21.10 -19.18
N GLU A 23 -7.13 21.65 -19.44
CA GLU A 23 -5.99 21.58 -18.53
C GLU A 23 -6.38 22.34 -17.25
N SER A 24 -7.22 21.71 -16.42
CA SER A 24 -7.67 22.30 -15.17
C SER A 24 -6.46 22.30 -14.24
N ASP A 25 -5.98 23.49 -13.89
CA ASP A 25 -4.91 23.63 -12.93
C ASP A 25 -5.35 23.03 -11.59
N VAL A 26 -4.87 21.83 -11.29
CA VAL A 26 -5.15 21.14 -10.03
C VAL A 26 -4.24 21.74 -8.97
N THR A 27 -4.83 22.53 -8.09
CA THR A 27 -4.21 22.99 -6.85
C THR A 27 -4.82 22.21 -5.68
N CYS A 28 -4.03 21.47 -4.91
CA CYS A 28 -4.55 20.62 -3.82
C CYS A 28 -5.43 21.40 -2.84
N GLU A 29 -5.02 22.62 -2.46
CA GLU A 29 -5.73 23.48 -1.50
C GLU A 29 -7.10 23.95 -1.99
N LYS A 30 -7.39 23.80 -3.28
CA LYS A 30 -8.69 24.13 -3.88
C LYS A 30 -9.60 22.91 -4.04
N LEU A 31 -9.11 21.70 -3.79
CA LEU A 31 -9.90 20.47 -3.89
C LEU A 31 -10.77 20.30 -2.65
N ASP A 32 -11.97 19.76 -2.88
CA ASP A 32 -12.89 19.40 -1.81
C ASP A 32 -12.61 17.99 -1.27
N ARG A 33 -13.38 17.57 -0.26
CA ARG A 33 -13.25 16.26 0.37
C ARG A 33 -13.45 15.10 -0.61
N ALA A 34 -14.26 15.27 -1.65
CA ALA A 34 -14.58 14.20 -2.60
C ALA A 34 -13.48 14.01 -3.65
N THR A 35 -12.67 15.04 -3.91
CA THR A 35 -11.67 15.03 -4.99
C THR A 35 -10.22 15.06 -4.50
N CYS A 36 -9.98 15.37 -3.22
CA CYS A 36 -8.64 15.51 -2.66
C CYS A 36 -7.82 14.20 -2.64
N ALA A 37 -8.37 13.13 -2.07
CA ALA A 37 -7.61 11.91 -1.84
C ALA A 37 -7.18 11.27 -3.18
N PHE A 38 -5.90 10.93 -3.27
CA PHE A 38 -5.23 10.35 -4.44
C PHE A 38 -5.11 11.28 -5.67
N ALA A 39 -5.43 12.57 -5.53
CA ALA A 39 -5.15 13.56 -6.55
C ALA A 39 -3.67 13.96 -6.59
N VAL A 40 -3.27 14.56 -7.70
CA VAL A 40 -1.94 15.09 -7.98
C VAL A 40 -2.09 16.50 -8.54
N SER A 41 -1.39 17.45 -7.93
CA SER A 41 -1.39 18.83 -8.41
C SER A 41 -0.77 18.95 -9.80
N SER A 42 -1.02 20.07 -10.48
CA SER A 42 -0.33 20.39 -11.74
C SER A 42 1.19 20.43 -11.58
N SER A 43 1.68 20.76 -10.38
CA SER A 43 3.11 20.74 -10.03
C SER A 43 3.68 19.35 -9.75
N GLY A 44 2.87 18.29 -9.81
CA GLY A 44 3.30 16.90 -9.65
C GLY A 44 3.34 16.39 -8.20
N HIS A 45 2.88 17.19 -7.24
CA HIS A 45 2.81 16.78 -5.83
C HIS A 45 1.48 16.10 -5.53
N ARG A 46 1.50 15.03 -4.74
CA ARG A 46 0.27 14.34 -4.33
C ARG A 46 -0.49 15.15 -3.29
N CYS A 47 -1.80 15.17 -3.40
CA CYS A 47 -2.69 15.83 -2.47
C CYS A 47 -3.04 14.92 -1.28
N VAL A 48 -3.17 15.51 -0.10
CA VAL A 48 -3.47 14.83 1.16
C VAL A 48 -4.69 15.46 1.81
N LEU A 49 -5.65 14.61 2.16
CA LEU A 49 -6.79 15.01 2.97
C LEU A 49 -6.40 14.99 4.45
N GLU A 50 -6.61 16.12 5.12
CA GLU A 50 -6.41 16.29 6.55
C GLU A 50 -7.75 16.53 7.24
N LYS A 51 -7.87 16.01 8.47
CA LYS A 51 -9.02 16.22 9.33
C LYS A 51 -8.61 17.08 10.51
N HIS A 52 -9.40 18.12 10.75
CA HIS A 52 -9.22 19.10 11.81
C HIS A 52 -10.44 19.08 12.72
N LEU A 53 -10.21 19.17 14.03
CA LEU A 53 -11.30 19.38 14.98
C LEU A 53 -11.60 20.88 15.01
N GLY A 54 -12.78 21.27 14.54
CA GLY A 54 -13.26 22.65 14.69
C GLY A 54 -13.49 22.98 16.17
N GLY A 55 -13.11 24.20 16.57
CA GLY A 55 -13.36 24.72 17.92
C GLY A 55 -14.85 24.72 18.30
N ASP A 56 -15.15 24.94 19.59
CA ASP A 56 -16.44 25.00 20.34
C ASP A 56 -17.57 24.02 19.98
N ASN A 57 -17.87 23.78 18.70
CA ASN A 57 -18.94 22.91 18.22
C ASN A 57 -18.49 21.48 17.87
N ARG A 58 -17.20 21.13 18.04
CA ARG A 58 -16.62 19.79 17.74
C ARG A 58 -16.97 19.30 16.32
N ALA A 59 -17.22 20.21 15.38
CA ALA A 59 -17.50 19.87 14.00
C ALA A 59 -16.20 19.40 13.33
N GLU A 60 -16.28 18.29 12.59
CA GLU A 60 -15.15 17.80 11.81
C GLU A 60 -14.99 18.69 10.58
N ASN A 61 -13.82 19.33 10.45
CA ASN A 61 -13.46 20.08 9.25
C ASN A 61 -12.40 19.31 8.48
N TYR A 62 -12.48 19.39 7.15
CA TYR A 62 -11.52 18.73 6.27
C TYR A 62 -10.83 19.79 5.42
N SER A 63 -9.53 19.61 5.19
CA SER A 63 -8.74 20.44 4.29
C SER A 63 -7.88 19.56 3.41
N CYS A 64 -7.68 19.97 2.16
CA CYS A 64 -6.76 19.31 1.25
C CYS A 64 -5.46 20.10 1.16
N ARG A 65 -4.31 19.43 1.13
CA ARG A 65 -2.99 20.07 1.06
C ARG A 65 -2.05 19.33 0.13
N SER A 66 -1.12 20.06 -0.47
CA SER A 66 -0.01 19.46 -1.19
C SER A 66 0.95 18.75 -0.23
N SER A 67 1.34 17.52 -0.56
CA SER A 67 2.32 16.74 0.21
C SER A 67 3.73 16.86 -0.38
N GLY A 68 4.74 16.40 0.36
CA GLY A 68 6.10 16.22 -0.16
C GLY A 68 6.28 14.96 -1.01
N VAL A 69 5.23 14.19 -1.27
CA VAL A 69 5.30 12.97 -2.09
C VAL A 69 5.06 13.35 -3.54
N GLU A 70 6.06 13.19 -4.38
CA GLU A 70 5.96 13.44 -5.81
C GLU A 70 5.34 12.24 -6.53
N ALA A 71 4.53 12.53 -7.55
CA ALA A 71 4.01 11.54 -8.47
C ALA A 71 4.87 11.51 -9.75
N ALA A 72 4.80 10.42 -10.51
CA ALA A 72 5.39 10.41 -11.85
C ALA A 72 4.76 11.52 -12.71
N GLY A 73 5.56 12.26 -13.48
CA GLY A 73 5.11 13.46 -14.19
C GLY A 73 3.94 13.28 -15.17
N ARG A 74 3.65 12.04 -15.60
CA ARG A 74 2.45 11.72 -16.40
C ARG A 74 1.13 11.89 -15.62
N PHE A 75 1.20 12.05 -14.31
CA PHE A 75 0.06 12.24 -13.42
C PHE A 75 -0.07 13.68 -12.93
N SER A 76 0.73 14.63 -13.43
CA SER A 76 0.52 16.04 -13.11
C SER A 76 -0.89 16.48 -13.48
N GLY A 77 -1.62 17.08 -12.54
CA GLY A 77 -3.01 17.49 -12.73
C GLY A 77 -4.02 16.34 -12.70
N TRP A 78 -3.68 15.19 -12.11
CA TRP A 78 -4.55 14.01 -12.08
C TRP A 78 -5.50 14.01 -10.89
N ILE A 79 -6.78 13.67 -11.13
CA ILE A 79 -7.76 13.34 -10.08
C ILE A 79 -8.31 11.96 -10.41
N GLU A 80 -8.13 11.00 -9.51
CA GLU A 80 -8.68 9.65 -9.71
C GLU A 80 -10.20 9.67 -9.77
N THR A 81 -10.81 8.67 -10.40
CA THR A 81 -12.27 8.49 -10.39
C THR A 81 -12.72 7.66 -9.18
N ASP A 82 -14.01 7.72 -8.85
CA ASP A 82 -14.56 6.94 -7.74
C ASP A 82 -14.52 5.44 -8.02
N GLU A 83 -14.70 5.05 -9.29
CA GLU A 83 -14.55 3.66 -9.73
C GLU A 83 -13.14 3.16 -9.47
N CYS A 84 -12.14 3.99 -9.77
CA CYS A 84 -10.76 3.66 -9.53
C CYS A 84 -10.46 3.49 -8.03
N VAL A 85 -10.81 4.50 -7.23
CA VAL A 85 -10.63 4.48 -5.78
C VAL A 85 -11.28 3.24 -5.16
N LYS A 86 -12.51 2.92 -5.57
CA LYS A 86 -13.24 1.74 -5.09
C LYS A 86 -12.62 0.42 -5.56
N ALA A 87 -12.17 0.33 -6.80
CA ALA A 87 -11.55 -0.89 -7.34
C ALA A 87 -10.27 -1.26 -6.57
N CYS A 88 -9.54 -0.26 -6.07
CA CYS A 88 -8.35 -0.44 -5.25
C CYS A 88 -8.65 -0.67 -3.75
N GLY A 89 -9.92 -0.70 -3.34
CA GLY A 89 -10.29 -0.83 -1.93
C GLY A 89 -9.99 0.39 -1.08
N LEU A 90 -9.96 1.57 -1.71
CA LEU A 90 -9.67 2.85 -1.07
C LEU A 90 -10.96 3.65 -0.86
N SER A 91 -10.82 4.77 -0.14
CA SER A 91 -11.92 5.70 0.13
C SER A 91 -11.47 7.14 -0.14
N ARG A 92 -12.40 7.99 -0.60
CA ARG A 92 -12.17 9.45 -0.67
C ARG A 92 -11.95 10.08 0.69
N GLU A 93 -12.37 9.40 1.74
CA GLU A 93 -12.19 9.83 3.12
C GLU A 93 -10.84 9.40 3.71
N THR A 94 -9.98 8.72 2.94
CA THR A 94 -8.63 8.36 3.38
C THR A 94 -7.86 9.62 3.76
N LEU A 95 -7.37 9.64 4.99
CA LEU A 95 -6.55 10.71 5.54
C LEU A 95 -5.08 10.38 5.38
N GLY A 96 -4.28 11.39 5.03
CA GLY A 96 -2.84 11.20 4.89
C GLY A 96 -2.45 10.29 3.72
N ILE A 97 -1.16 10.02 3.66
CA ILE A 97 -0.56 8.96 2.86
C ILE A 97 0.21 8.08 3.85
N SER A 98 -0.12 6.80 3.93
CA SER A 98 0.59 5.84 4.77
C SER A 98 0.76 4.50 4.05
N SER A 99 1.80 3.79 4.44
CA SER A 99 2.11 2.45 3.95
C SER A 99 1.47 1.34 4.80
N ASP A 100 0.90 1.67 5.96
CA ASP A 100 0.28 0.70 6.89
C ASP A 100 -0.75 -0.22 6.22
N SER A 101 -1.51 0.30 5.24
CA SER A 101 -2.50 -0.50 4.50
C SER A 101 -1.87 -1.68 3.75
N LEU A 102 -0.58 -1.62 3.40
CA LEU A 102 0.13 -2.71 2.73
C LEU A 102 0.27 -3.97 3.62
N LEU A 103 0.14 -3.82 4.94
CA LEU A 103 0.10 -4.95 5.88
C LEU A 103 -1.26 -5.67 5.87
N ASP A 104 -2.32 -5.01 5.37
CA ASP A 104 -3.65 -5.59 5.27
C ASP A 104 -3.78 -6.49 4.02
N GLN A 105 -4.06 -7.77 4.26
CA GLN A 105 -4.17 -8.75 3.18
C GLN A 105 -5.34 -8.48 2.23
N GLN A 106 -6.43 -7.89 2.72
CA GLN A 106 -7.61 -7.60 1.91
C GLN A 106 -7.35 -6.39 1.01
N PHE A 107 -6.69 -5.35 1.51
CA PHE A 107 -6.21 -4.22 0.73
C PHE A 107 -5.26 -4.70 -0.37
N MET A 108 -4.27 -5.51 -0.01
CA MET A 108 -3.33 -6.06 -0.98
C MET A 108 -4.00 -6.88 -2.08
N ARG A 109 -5.05 -7.65 -1.79
CA ARG A 109 -5.84 -8.36 -2.83
C ARG A 109 -6.56 -7.39 -3.77
N GLN A 110 -7.09 -6.29 -3.26
CA GLN A 110 -7.78 -5.27 -4.07
C GLN A 110 -6.79 -4.45 -4.89
N LEU A 111 -5.68 -4.01 -4.30
CA LEU A 111 -4.60 -3.31 -5.01
C LEU A 111 -4.03 -4.15 -6.16
N CYS A 112 -3.89 -5.46 -5.96
CA CYS A 112 -3.40 -6.39 -6.97
C CYS A 112 -4.50 -6.94 -7.90
N SER A 113 -5.75 -6.52 -7.76
CA SER A 113 -6.84 -6.93 -8.65
C SER A 113 -6.60 -6.37 -10.06
N PRO A 114 -7.01 -7.05 -11.14
CA PRO A 114 -6.87 -6.53 -12.50
C PRO A 114 -7.51 -5.15 -12.68
N GLU A 115 -8.63 -4.90 -11.99
CA GLU A 115 -9.39 -3.66 -12.03
C GLU A 115 -8.56 -2.50 -11.48
N CYS A 116 -7.96 -2.65 -10.30
CA CYS A 116 -7.09 -1.63 -9.73
C CYS A 116 -5.75 -1.55 -10.48
N TYR A 117 -5.05 -2.68 -10.63
CA TYR A 117 -3.68 -2.72 -11.12
C TYR A 117 -3.52 -2.13 -12.53
N ARG A 118 -4.55 -2.29 -13.38
CA ARG A 118 -4.57 -1.74 -14.74
C ARG A 118 -5.39 -0.47 -14.88
N GLY A 119 -6.44 -0.31 -14.07
CA GLY A 119 -7.36 0.83 -14.15
C GLY A 119 -6.89 2.08 -13.39
N CYS A 120 -5.98 1.91 -12.42
CA CYS A 120 -5.58 2.95 -11.48
C CYS A 120 -4.06 3.17 -11.43
N PRO A 121 -3.43 3.56 -12.54
CA PRO A 121 -1.98 3.61 -12.61
C PRO A 121 -1.35 4.64 -11.65
N ASN A 122 -2.07 5.69 -11.23
CA ASN A 122 -1.57 6.66 -10.26
C ASN A 122 -1.64 6.14 -8.81
N VAL A 123 -2.75 5.51 -8.40
CA VAL A 123 -2.83 4.79 -7.11
C VAL A 123 -1.79 3.68 -7.02
N VAL A 124 -1.67 2.85 -8.06
CA VAL A 124 -0.71 1.74 -8.08
C VAL A 124 0.71 2.26 -7.94
N GLU A 125 1.07 3.31 -8.66
CA GLU A 125 2.40 3.93 -8.54
C GLU A 125 2.68 4.48 -7.14
N LEU A 126 1.69 5.13 -6.48
CA LEU A 126 1.82 5.57 -5.09
C LEU A 126 2.20 4.41 -4.17
N TYR A 127 1.40 3.34 -4.17
CA TYR A 127 1.63 2.22 -3.25
C TYR A 127 2.88 1.42 -3.60
N PHE A 128 3.29 1.39 -4.87
CA PHE A 128 4.58 0.83 -5.28
C PHE A 128 5.75 1.58 -4.66
N ASN A 129 5.72 2.91 -4.69
CA ASN A 129 6.79 3.72 -4.11
C ASN A 129 6.79 3.62 -2.58
N LEU A 130 5.61 3.59 -1.94
CA LEU A 130 5.50 3.36 -0.50
C LEU A 130 6.08 2.00 -0.09
N ALA A 131 5.69 0.93 -0.77
CA ALA A 131 6.22 -0.41 -0.51
C ALA A 131 7.73 -0.48 -0.72
N ALA A 132 8.25 0.14 -1.79
CA ALA A 132 9.68 0.21 -2.05
C ALA A 132 10.43 0.94 -0.93
N GLY A 133 9.84 2.00 -0.37
CA GLY A 133 10.34 2.70 0.81
C GLY A 133 10.38 1.83 2.08
N GLU A 134 9.48 0.84 2.18
CA GLU A 134 9.49 -0.17 3.25
C GLU A 134 10.39 -1.38 2.96
N GLY A 135 11.06 -1.43 1.80
CA GLY A 135 11.86 -2.57 1.37
C GLY A 135 11.04 -3.76 0.84
N VAL A 136 9.75 -3.56 0.54
CA VAL A 136 8.84 -4.56 -0.02
C VAL A 136 8.63 -4.31 -1.51
N PHE A 137 8.78 -5.34 -2.34
CA PHE A 137 8.55 -5.23 -3.78
C PHE A 137 7.15 -5.73 -4.17
N LEU A 138 6.22 -4.82 -4.47
CA LEU A 138 4.81 -5.12 -4.75
C LEU A 138 4.56 -6.15 -5.88
N PRO A 139 5.30 -6.14 -7.02
CA PRO A 139 5.10 -7.14 -8.08
C PRO A 139 5.26 -8.58 -7.60
N ASN A 140 6.17 -8.82 -6.65
CA ASN A 140 6.37 -10.15 -6.08
C ASN A 140 5.19 -10.54 -5.18
N SER A 141 4.58 -9.61 -4.45
CA SER A 141 3.39 -9.87 -3.64
C SER A 141 2.11 -10.02 -4.46
N CYS A 142 1.91 -9.23 -5.52
CA CYS A 142 0.77 -9.41 -6.43
C CYS A 142 0.86 -10.73 -7.21
N GLY A 143 2.06 -11.11 -7.66
CA GLY A 143 2.29 -12.41 -8.30
C GLY A 143 2.08 -13.63 -7.38
N ARG A 144 2.22 -13.45 -6.05
CA ARG A 144 2.03 -14.52 -5.06
C ARG A 144 0.58 -14.70 -4.62
N ASN A 145 -0.29 -13.71 -4.88
CA ASN A 145 -1.71 -13.71 -4.53
C ASN A 145 -2.63 -14.02 -5.74
N GLY A 146 -2.10 -13.98 -6.96
CA GLY A 146 -2.86 -14.13 -8.22
C GLY A 146 -3.20 -15.57 -8.65
N GLY A 147 -2.95 -16.56 -7.80
CA GLY A 147 -3.28 -17.95 -8.09
C GLY A 147 -3.47 -18.70 -6.79
N SER A 148 -4.54 -19.47 -6.71
CA SER A 148 -4.79 -20.44 -5.65
C SER A 148 -3.54 -21.26 -5.36
N SER A 149 -2.81 -20.88 -4.32
CA SER A 149 -1.97 -21.80 -3.59
C SER A 149 -2.16 -21.45 -2.13
N ARG A 150 -3.17 -22.09 -1.56
CA ARG A 150 -2.99 -22.75 -0.27
C ARG A 150 -1.69 -23.56 -0.40
N ARG A 151 -0.54 -22.93 -0.19
CA ARG A 151 0.60 -23.66 0.34
C ARG A 151 0.21 -23.95 1.77
N GLU A 152 -0.47 -25.08 1.88
CA GLU A 152 -0.39 -25.96 3.03
C GLU A 152 1.02 -25.78 3.62
N MET A 153 1.09 -25.13 4.77
CA MET A 153 2.25 -25.31 5.62
C MET A 153 2.23 -26.80 5.94
N ALA A 154 3.03 -27.59 5.22
CA ALA A 154 3.42 -28.88 5.75
C ALA A 154 4.19 -28.55 7.02
N GLU A 155 3.51 -28.68 8.16
CA GLU A 155 4.19 -28.75 9.45
C GLU A 155 5.28 -29.81 9.27
N ILE A 156 6.54 -29.39 9.38
CA ILE A 156 7.62 -30.36 9.50
C ILE A 156 7.44 -30.96 10.88
N LYS A 157 6.62 -32.00 10.97
CA LYS A 157 6.53 -32.86 12.13
C LYS A 157 7.86 -33.60 12.20
N SER A 158 8.82 -32.99 12.91
CA SER A 158 10.06 -33.62 13.28
C SER A 158 9.73 -34.80 14.19
N SER A 159 9.51 -35.97 13.61
CA SER A 159 9.49 -37.24 14.34
C SER A 159 10.90 -37.49 14.84
N GLY A 160 11.18 -37.02 16.05
CA GLY A 160 12.25 -37.56 16.88
C GLY A 160 11.89 -39.00 17.24
N GLU A 161 12.10 -39.93 16.30
CA GLU A 161 12.16 -41.35 16.60
C GLU A 161 13.47 -41.60 17.36
N VAL A 162 13.40 -41.46 18.69
CA VAL A 162 14.42 -42.04 19.56
C VAL A 162 14.18 -43.55 19.55
N LYS A 163 14.90 -44.25 18.68
CA LYS A 163 15.11 -45.69 18.84
C LYS A 163 15.86 -45.86 20.16
N ALA A 164 15.13 -46.19 21.22
CA ALA A 164 15.71 -46.61 22.48
C ALA A 164 16.48 -47.91 22.25
N ALA A 165 17.78 -47.78 21.99
CA ALA A 165 18.70 -48.89 22.20
C ALA A 165 18.76 -49.12 23.72
N PRO A 166 18.61 -50.36 24.22
CA PRO A 166 18.76 -50.64 25.64
C PRO A 166 20.24 -50.51 25.99
N GLY A 167 20.63 -49.33 26.47
CA GLY A 167 21.96 -49.03 26.99
C GLY A 167 21.89 -48.71 28.49
N PRO A 168 22.87 -49.11 29.31
CA PRO A 168 22.78 -49.01 30.77
C PRO A 168 22.68 -47.56 31.24
N TRP A 169 21.85 -47.35 32.25
CA TRP A 169 21.55 -46.05 32.85
C TRP A 169 22.82 -45.37 33.35
N VAL A 170 23.10 -44.18 32.82
CA VAL A 170 23.98 -43.20 33.47
C VAL A 170 23.14 -41.96 33.77
N SER A 171 22.93 -41.71 35.06
CA SER A 171 22.20 -40.57 35.59
C SER A 171 22.91 -39.27 35.23
N PHE A 172 22.32 -38.47 34.34
CA PHE A 172 22.72 -37.07 34.18
C PHE A 172 21.90 -36.22 35.15
N ILE A 173 22.59 -35.64 36.12
CA ILE A 173 22.05 -34.71 37.10
C ILE A 173 21.65 -33.43 36.34
N ALA A 174 20.36 -33.10 36.36
CA ALA A 174 19.85 -31.86 35.81
C ALA A 174 20.27 -30.66 36.69
N LEU A 175 21.05 -29.74 36.12
CA LEU A 175 21.30 -28.43 36.73
C LEU A 175 20.09 -27.51 36.47
N PRO A 176 19.65 -26.71 37.47
CA PRO A 176 18.50 -25.82 37.32
C PRO A 176 18.82 -24.63 36.40
N PRO A 177 17.81 -24.09 35.68
CA PRO A 177 17.99 -22.93 34.80
C PRO A 177 18.22 -21.65 35.62
N THR A 178 19.34 -20.97 35.37
CA THR A 178 19.59 -19.62 35.89
C THR A 178 18.90 -18.58 35.00
N SER A 179 18.18 -17.65 35.63
CA SER A 179 17.45 -16.53 35.02
C SER A 179 18.35 -15.55 34.26
N PRO A 180 17.81 -14.78 33.29
CA PRO A 180 18.59 -13.88 32.46
C PRO A 180 18.74 -12.51 33.13
N GLU A 181 19.68 -12.39 34.05
CA GLU A 181 20.11 -11.08 34.54
C GLU A 181 21.63 -11.07 34.68
N LYS A 182 22.31 -10.87 33.53
CA LYS A 182 23.66 -10.29 33.37
C LYS A 182 24.20 -10.62 31.97
N LEU A 183 23.67 -9.93 30.96
CA LEU A 183 24.37 -9.77 29.68
C LEU A 183 24.86 -8.32 29.57
N SER A 184 25.63 -7.88 30.57
CA SER A 184 26.37 -6.62 30.53
C SER A 184 27.72 -6.83 31.20
N ALA A 185 28.52 -7.72 30.63
CA ALA A 185 29.92 -7.93 31.03
C ALA A 185 30.80 -8.61 29.96
N TYR A 186 30.34 -8.79 28.71
CA TYR A 186 31.13 -9.44 27.65
C TYR A 186 31.92 -8.45 26.76
N ASN A 187 32.07 -7.19 27.16
CA ASN A 187 32.82 -6.19 26.36
C ASN A 187 34.18 -5.76 26.94
N ASN A 188 34.61 -6.30 28.08
CA ASN A 188 35.92 -5.96 28.63
C ASN A 188 36.80 -7.21 28.67
N GLY A 189 37.54 -7.40 27.58
CA GLY A 189 38.41 -8.54 27.34
C GLY A 189 39.48 -8.72 28.41
N GLU A 190 39.24 -9.64 29.33
CA GLU A 190 40.23 -10.10 30.31
C GLU A 190 40.33 -11.62 30.28
N ALA A 191 41.56 -12.11 30.18
CA ALA A 191 41.91 -13.51 29.94
C ALA A 191 41.70 -14.38 31.20
N LEU A 192 41.22 -15.60 31.00
CA LEU A 192 41.12 -16.64 32.04
C LEU A 192 42.51 -17.21 32.41
N PRO A 193 42.83 -17.40 33.71
CA PRO A 193 44.02 -18.17 34.12
C PRO A 193 43.78 -19.69 34.01
N PRO A 194 44.86 -20.50 33.92
CA PRO A 194 44.77 -21.92 33.65
C PRO A 194 44.39 -22.77 34.87
N LEU A 195 43.89 -23.96 34.55
CA LEU A 195 43.29 -25.00 35.40
C LEU A 195 44.05 -25.34 36.69
#